data_AF-A0A6J7MKN2-F1
#
_entry.id   AF-A0A6J7MKN2-F1
#
_cell.length_a   1.000
_cell.length_b   1.000
_cell.length_c   1.000
_cell.angle_alpha   90.00
_cell.angle_beta   90.00
_cell.angle_gamma   90.00
#
_symmetry.space_group_name_H-M   'P 1'
#
loop_
_entity.id
_entity.type
_entity.pdbx_description
1 polymer ?
#
loop_
_entity_poly.entity_id
_entity_poly.type
_entity_poly.pdbx_seq_one_letter_code
_entity_poly.pdbx_strand_id
1 'polypeptide(L)' 'MRDESLVVYPYDGLDIEPIHGGPVRLLVPHLYFWKSPKWLRGLELRATDAPGFWEQNGYHMYGDPFLEQRFWGD' A
#
# COMPACT_ATOMS: atom_id res chain seq x y z
N MET A 1 0.34 -11.97 3.74
CA MET A 1 0.05 -10.65 4.34
C MET A 1 0.48 -10.74 5.79
N ARG A 2 1.24 -9.77 6.31
CA ARG A 2 1.64 -9.78 7.72
C ARG A 2 0.55 -9.15 8.59
N ASP A 3 0.46 -9.58 9.84
CA ASP A 3 -0.59 -9.19 10.78
C ASP A 3 -0.65 -7.68 11.03
N GLU A 4 0.46 -6.95 10.81
CA GLU A 4 0.49 -5.49 10.93
C GLU A 4 -0.18 -4.72 9.77
N SER A 5 -0.73 -5.40 8.76
CA SER A 5 -1.36 -4.75 7.60
C SER A 5 -2.82 -4.42 7.89
N LEU A 6 -3.23 -3.16 7.67
CA LEU A 6 -4.50 -2.63 8.16
C LEU A 6 -5.32 -1.97 7.05
N VAL A 7 -6.64 -2.19 7.09
CA VAL A 7 -7.63 -1.30 6.45
C VAL A 7 -8.01 -0.26 7.49
N VAL A 8 -7.70 1.01 7.21
CA VAL A 8 -7.81 2.11 8.18
C VAL A 8 -8.93 3.06 7.78
N TYR A 9 -9.83 3.38 8.71
CA TYR A 9 -11.00 4.24 8.51
C TYR A 9 -11.00 5.46 9.46
N PRO A 10 -10.59 5.34 10.74
CA PRO A 10 -10.27 6.48 11.59
C PRO A 10 -8.78 6.57 11.93
N TYR A 11 -8.36 7.76 12.35
CA TYR A 11 -7.08 8.04 12.98
C TYR A 11 -7.30 8.97 14.18
N ASP A 12 -6.76 8.61 15.34
CA ASP A 12 -6.90 9.35 16.60
C ASP A 12 -8.37 9.67 16.98
N GLY A 13 -9.26 8.70 16.76
CA GLY A 13 -10.69 8.82 17.03
C GLY A 13 -11.46 9.72 16.05
N LEU A 14 -10.80 10.28 15.02
CA LEU A 14 -11.40 11.12 14.00
C LEU A 14 -11.39 10.43 12.63
N ASP A 15 -12.27 10.86 11.73
CA ASP A 15 -12.24 10.43 10.33
C ASP A 15 -10.91 10.83 9.68
N ILE A 16 -10.35 9.97 8.83
CA ILE A 16 -9.15 10.29 8.08
C ILE A 16 -9.47 11.42 7.09
N GLU A 17 -8.69 12.50 7.11
CA GLU A 17 -8.85 13.57 6.12
C GLU A 17 -8.63 13.06 4.68
N PRO A 18 -9.34 13.61 3.68
CA PRO A 18 -9.21 13.15 2.30
C PRO A 18 -7.77 13.17 1.77
N ILE A 19 -6.95 14.15 2.17
CA ILE A 19 -5.55 14.24 1.73
C ILE A 19 -4.72 13.04 2.20
N HIS A 20 -5.06 12.48 3.37
CA HIS A 20 -4.44 11.30 3.96
C HIS A 20 -5.06 9.98 3.51
N GLY A 21 -6.10 10.02 2.68
CA GLY A 21 -6.70 8.86 2.05
C GLY A 21 -8.07 8.48 2.59
N GLY A 22 -8.73 9.35 3.35
CA GLY A 22 -10.10 9.12 3.80
C GLY A 22 -11.10 8.95 2.65
N PRO A 23 -12.22 8.23 2.85
CA PRO A 23 -12.69 7.70 4.14
C PRO A 23 -11.99 6.40 4.57
N VAL A 24 -11.30 5.71 3.65
CA VAL A 24 -10.63 4.44 3.93
C VAL A 24 -9.33 4.36 3.16
N ARG A 25 -8.25 3.89 3.79
CA ARG A 25 -6.97 3.58 3.15
C ARG A 25 -6.43 2.22 3.56
N LEU A 26 -5.47 1.72 2.79
CA LEU A 26 -4.63 0.60 3.22
C LEU A 26 -3.36 1.12 3.89
N LEU A 27 -2.87 0.40 4.89
CA LEU A 27 -1.59 0.61 5.54
C LEU A 27 -0.82 -0.71 5.62
N VAL A 28 0.39 -0.74 5.07
CA VAL A 28 1.30 -1.89 5.08
C VAL A 28 2.65 -1.41 5.62
N PRO A 29 2.85 -1.42 6.95
CA PRO A 29 3.94 -0.68 7.61
C PRO A 29 5.35 -1.13 7.25
N HIS A 30 5.53 -2.38 6.85
CA HIS A 30 6.85 -2.96 6.56
C HIS A 30 7.30 -2.78 5.10
N LEU A 31 6.50 -2.14 4.25
CA LEU A 31 6.84 -1.86 2.85
C LEU A 31 6.93 -0.35 2.63
N TYR A 32 7.56 0.04 1.53
CA TYR A 32 7.50 1.42 1.07
C TYR A 32 6.06 1.91 0.92
N PHE A 33 5.85 3.19 1.23
CA PHE A 33 4.51 3.74 1.43
C PHE A 33 3.61 3.75 0.19
N TRP A 34 4.16 3.60 -1.02
CA TRP A 34 3.35 3.44 -2.23
C TRP A 34 2.53 2.14 -2.24
N LYS A 35 2.93 1.13 -1.44
CA LYS A 35 2.15 -0.10 -1.19
C LYS A 35 0.98 0.11 -0.22
N SER A 36 0.82 1.30 0.34
CA SER A 36 -0.26 1.70 1.25
C SER A 36 -1.22 2.69 0.56
N PRO A 37 -2.00 2.24 -0.45
CA PRO A 37 -2.85 3.11 -1.27
C PRO A 37 -3.88 3.89 -0.46
N LYS A 38 -4.10 5.13 -0.91
CA LYS A 38 -5.17 6.02 -0.43
C LYS A 38 -6.48 5.71 -1.14
N TRP A 39 -7.60 6.09 -0.51
CA TRP A 39 -8.95 6.02 -1.11
C TRP A 39 -9.36 4.62 -1.54
N LEU A 40 -9.21 3.64 -0.65
CA LEU A 40 -9.50 2.24 -0.90
C LEU A 40 -10.96 2.05 -1.37
N ARG A 41 -11.12 1.42 -2.53
CA ARG A 41 -12.44 1.16 -3.14
C ARG A 41 -12.86 -0.31 -3.11
N GLY A 42 -11.90 -1.21 -3.01
CA GLY A 42 -12.11 -2.64 -3.02
C GLY A 42 -10.80 -3.40 -2.93
N LEU A 43 -10.90 -4.69 -2.63
CA LEU A 43 -9.78 -5.64 -2.62
C LEU A 43 -10.15 -6.80 -3.54
N GLU A 44 -9.24 -7.14 -4.45
CA GLU A 44 -9.38 -8.27 -5.36
C GLU A 44 -8.35 -9.33 -4.99
N LEU A 45 -8.81 -10.56 -4.70
CA LEU A 45 -7.91 -11.68 -4.46
C LEU A 45 -7.52 -12.30 -5.79
N ARG A 46 -6.22 -12.50 -6.02
CA ARG A 46 -5.66 -13.10 -7.22
C ARG A 46 -4.78 -14.29 -6.88
N ALA A 47 -4.75 -15.27 -7.79
CA ALA A 47 -3.90 -16.46 -7.65
C ALA A 47 -2.42 -16.18 -7.98
N THR A 48 -2.15 -15.12 -8.74
CA THR A 48 -0.80 -14.73 -9.16
C THR A 48 -0.63 -13.21 -9.05
N ASP A 49 0.60 -12.78 -8.81
CA ASP A 49 0.93 -11.36 -8.79
C ASP A 49 0.78 -10.71 -10.17
N ALA A 50 0.37 -9.44 -10.16
CA ALA A 50 0.28 -8.61 -11.36
C ALA A 50 0.72 -7.18 -11.00
N PRO A 51 1.50 -6.50 -11.86
CA PRO A 51 2.00 -5.17 -11.57
C PRO A 51 0.85 -4.14 -11.58
N GLY A 52 0.79 -3.32 -10.53
CA GLY A 52 -0.13 -2.19 -10.43
C GLY A 52 0.45 -0.93 -11.08
N PHE A 53 -0.15 0.22 -10.80
CA PHE A 53 0.26 1.50 -11.37
C PHE A 53 1.75 1.81 -11.12
N TRP A 54 2.22 1.71 -9.88
CA TRP A 54 3.60 2.04 -9.55
C TRP A 54 4.59 1.04 -10.15
N GLU A 55 4.27 -0.25 -10.12
CA GLU A 55 5.14 -1.29 -10.64
C GLU A 55 5.27 -1.21 -12.15
N GLN A 56 4.18 -0.90 -12.87
CA GLN A 56 4.25 -0.61 -14.30
C GLN A 56 5.09 0.64 -14.62
N ASN A 57 5.31 1.53 -13.65
CA ASN A 57 6.08 2.77 -13.79
C ASN A 57 7.48 2.68 -13.16
N GLY A 58 8.03 1.48 -12.99
CA GLY A 58 9.43 1.31 -12.62
C GLY A 58 9.67 0.87 -11.17
N TYR A 59 8.65 0.86 -10.32
CA TYR A 59 8.80 0.54 -8.90
C TYR A 59 8.84 -0.97 -8.64
N HIS A 60 9.52 -1.36 -7.56
CA HIS A 60 9.70 -2.77 -7.22
C HIS A 60 8.37 -3.47 -6.85
N MET A 61 8.23 -4.75 -7.24
CA MET A 61 7.03 -5.57 -6.99
C MET A 61 6.72 -5.77 -5.51
N TYR A 62 7.73 -6.03 -4.67
CA TYR A 62 7.57 -6.19 -3.22
C TYR A 62 7.76 -4.89 -2.44
N GLY A 63 8.93 -4.24 -2.55
CA GLY A 63 9.10 -2.87 -2.04
C GLY A 63 9.55 -2.81 -0.58
N ASP A 64 10.43 -3.70 -0.16
CA ASP A 64 11.03 -3.69 1.18
C ASP A 64 12.03 -2.53 1.32
N PRO A 65 11.81 -1.57 2.25
CA PRO A 65 12.69 -0.43 2.43
C PRO A 65 14.03 -0.79 3.08
N PHE A 66 14.13 -1.88 3.83
CA PHE A 66 15.37 -2.30 4.48
C PHE A 66 16.29 -3.08 3.54
N LEU A 67 15.71 -3.66 2.47
CA LEU A 67 16.45 -4.27 1.37
C LEU A 67 16.62 -3.32 0.18
N GLU A 68 16.28 -2.04 0.35
CA GLU A 68 16.41 -0.98 -0.69
C GLU A 68 15.69 -1.31 -2.01
N GLN A 69 14.60 -2.07 -1.96
CA GLN A 69 13.83 -2.51 -3.13
C GLN A 69 12.96 -1.36 -3.66
N ARG A 70 13.55 -0.39 -4.35
CA ARG A 70 12.82 0.80 -4.79
C ARG A 70 12.27 0.65 -6.19
N PHE A 71 13.09 0.16 -7.11
CA PHE A 71 12.83 0.05 -8.53
C PHE A 71 13.03 -1.40 -9.01
N TRP A 72 12.65 -1.67 -10.26
CA TRP A 72 12.99 -2.95 -10.89
C TRP A 72 14.50 -3.11 -11.05
N GLY A 73 14.99 -4.30 -10.70
CA GLY A 73 16.40 -4.64 -10.82
C GLY A 73 17.25 -4.33 -9.59
N ASP A 74 16.65 -3.73 -8.56
CA ASP A 74 17.18 -3.72 -7.19
C ASP A 74 17.13 -5.12 -6.56
#